data_AF-A0A806LGT2-F1
#
_entry.id   AF-A0A806LGT2-F1
#
_cell.length_a   1.000
_cell.length_b   1.000
_cell.length_c   1.000
_cell.angle_alpha   90.00
_cell.angle_beta   90.00
_cell.angle_gamma   90.00
#
_symmetry.space_group_name_H-M   'P 1'
#
loop_
_entity.id
_entity.type
_entity.pdbx_description
1 polymer ?
#
loop_
_entity_poly.entity_id
_entity_poly.type
_entity_poly.pdbx_seq_one_letter_code
_entity_poly.pdbx_strand_id
1 'polypeptide(L)'
;MVNNNGFETMAKYLSGINVDDSVSKEGLVAAASQFADKLRPELPSDPNAPLAQTYGTLRDKLQVVDKGDHIQVTFGNAFWWLFLEHGTSPKNHQGIRARNYVHNTFAANKNTIMQTMVKPVMDALKK
;
A
#
# COMPACT_ATOMS: atom_id res chain seq x y z
N MET A 1 -14.06 48.23 -2.10
CA MET A 1 -13.19 47.61 -1.07
C MET A 1 -12.63 46.32 -1.66
N VAL A 2 -11.31 46.23 -1.83
CA VAL A 2 -10.65 45.00 -2.30
C VAL A 2 -10.55 44.08 -1.09
N ASN A 3 -11.34 43.01 -1.08
CA ASN A 3 -11.34 42.01 -0.02
C ASN A 3 -10.06 41.19 -0.19
N ASN A 4 -9.00 41.58 0.52
CA ASN A 4 -7.66 41.02 0.39
C ASN A 4 -7.39 40.01 1.51
N ASN A 5 -8.40 39.23 1.86
CA ASN A 5 -8.30 38.16 2.83
C ASN A 5 -7.69 36.92 2.15
N GLY A 6 -6.61 36.39 2.73
CA GLY A 6 -5.86 35.26 2.16
C GLY A 6 -6.71 34.02 1.85
N PHE A 7 -7.92 33.92 2.42
CA PHE A 7 -8.92 32.91 2.08
C PHE A 7 -9.43 33.00 0.64
N GLU A 8 -9.65 34.20 0.08
CA GLU A 8 -10.15 34.34 -1.29
C GLU A 8 -9.04 34.01 -2.31
N THR A 9 -7.80 34.37 -1.98
CA THR A 9 -6.60 33.96 -2.73
C THR A 9 -6.43 32.44 -2.69
N MET A 10 -6.57 31.83 -1.52
CA MET A 10 -6.47 30.37 -1.37
C MET A 10 -7.63 29.65 -2.09
N ALA A 11 -8.85 30.18 -2.02
CA ALA A 11 -10.00 29.62 -2.72
C ALA A 11 -9.83 29.69 -4.24
N LYS A 12 -9.32 30.80 -4.78
CA LYS A 12 -8.95 30.89 -6.20
C LYS A 12 -7.87 29.89 -6.58
N TYR A 13 -6.83 29.76 -5.75
CA TYR A 13 -5.74 28.82 -5.98
C TYR A 13 -6.25 27.37 -5.99
N LEU A 14 -7.06 26.99 -5.00
CA LEU A 14 -7.68 25.66 -4.88
C LEU A 14 -8.69 25.39 -6.00
N SER A 15 -9.45 26.41 -6.44
CA SER A 15 -10.41 26.27 -7.55
C SER A 15 -9.76 26.06 -8.91
N GLY A 16 -8.48 26.43 -9.05
CA GLY A 16 -7.67 26.15 -10.25
C GLY A 16 -7.06 24.75 -10.27
N ILE A 17 -7.12 24.01 -9.16
CA ILE A 17 -6.62 22.64 -9.05
C ILE A 17 -7.64 21.70 -9.70
N ASN A 18 -7.60 21.62 -11.04
CA ASN A 18 -8.33 20.61 -11.79
C ASN A 18 -7.36 19.49 -12.16
N VAL A 19 -7.32 18.45 -11.33
CA VAL A 19 -6.44 17.30 -11.53
C VAL A 19 -7.23 16.29 -12.33
N ASP A 20 -6.70 15.93 -13.50
CA ASP A 20 -7.27 14.86 -14.32
C ASP A 20 -7.28 13.54 -13.53
N ASP A 21 -8.38 12.80 -13.62
CA ASP A 21 -8.55 11.47 -13.00
C ASP A 21 -7.41 10.53 -13.42
N SER A 22 -6.86 10.71 -14.62
CA SER A 22 -5.70 9.96 -15.11
C SER A 22 -4.45 10.16 -14.23
N VAL A 23 -4.18 11.39 -13.81
CA VAL A 23 -3.03 11.77 -12.96
C VAL A 23 -3.22 11.24 -11.54
N SER A 24 -4.44 11.33 -11.02
CA SER A 24 -4.79 10.77 -9.72
C SER A 24 -4.60 9.25 -9.71
N LYS A 25 -5.02 8.58 -10.80
CA LYS A 25 -4.86 7.14 -10.97
C LYS A 25 -3.39 6.72 -11.10
N GLU A 26 -2.58 7.48 -11.83
CA GLU A 26 -1.12 7.27 -11.91
C GLU A 26 -0.49 7.27 -10.51
N GLY A 27 -0.83 8.26 -9.68
CA GLY A 27 -0.35 8.33 -8.29
C GLY A 27 -0.77 7.13 -7.45
N LEU A 28 -2.03 6.69 -7.57
CA LEU A 28 -2.54 5.51 -6.86
C LEU A 28 -1.81 4.23 -7.30
N VAL A 29 -1.59 4.03 -8.60
CA VAL A 29 -0.86 2.87 -9.13
C VAL A 29 0.59 2.88 -8.68
N ALA A 30 1.27 4.03 -8.72
CA ALA A 30 2.65 4.17 -8.29
C ALA A 30 2.81 3.86 -6.79
N ALA A 31 1.92 4.41 -5.95
CA ALA A 31 1.91 4.16 -4.52
C ALA A 31 1.62 2.70 -4.17
N ALA A 32 0.63 2.09 -4.85
CA ALA A 32 0.30 0.69 -4.67
C ALA A 32 1.44 -0.25 -5.09
N SER A 33 2.12 0.06 -6.20
CA SER A 33 3.28 -0.70 -6.69
C SER A 33 4.45 -0.60 -5.71
N GLN A 34 4.77 0.60 -5.24
CA GLN A 34 5.80 0.79 -4.21
C GLN A 34 5.49 0.02 -2.92
N PHE A 35 4.23 0.07 -2.48
CA PHE A 35 3.82 -0.69 -1.30
C PHE A 35 4.00 -2.20 -1.52
N ALA A 36 3.59 -2.72 -2.68
CA ALA A 36 3.77 -4.12 -3.02
C ALA A 36 5.25 -4.52 -3.04
N ASP A 37 6.13 -3.70 -3.60
CA ASP A 37 7.58 -3.95 -3.63
C ASP A 37 8.20 -3.99 -2.23
N LYS A 38 7.72 -3.14 -1.31
CA LYS A 38 8.16 -3.14 0.08
C LYS A 38 7.58 -4.30 0.89
N LEU A 39 6.38 -4.76 0.55
CA LEU A 39 5.72 -5.86 1.23
C LEU A 39 6.28 -7.22 0.80
N ARG A 40 6.58 -7.39 -0.49
CA ARG A 40 7.06 -8.65 -1.08
C ARG A 40 8.21 -9.34 -0.33
N PRO A 41 9.30 -8.66 0.11
CA PRO A 41 10.38 -9.32 0.83
C PRO A 41 10.01 -9.74 2.26
N GLU A 42 9.02 -9.11 2.88
CA GLU A 42 8.58 -9.41 4.24
C GLU A 42 7.66 -10.63 4.31
N LEU A 43 7.09 -11.03 3.17
CA LEU A 43 6.10 -12.10 3.12
C LEU A 43 6.74 -13.49 3.20
N PRO A 44 6.05 -14.46 3.82
CA PRO A 44 6.42 -15.86 3.75
C PRO A 44 6.55 -16.34 2.30
N SER A 45 7.65 -17.05 2.04
CA SER A 45 7.98 -17.64 0.74
C SER A 45 8.25 -19.14 0.83
N ASP A 46 7.97 -19.76 1.99
CA ASP A 46 8.14 -21.20 2.17
C ASP A 46 7.12 -21.97 1.31
N PRO A 47 7.58 -22.73 0.30
CA PRO A 47 6.69 -23.52 -0.55
C PRO A 47 6.08 -24.73 0.17
N ASN A 48 6.64 -25.13 1.32
CA ASN A 48 6.15 -26.24 2.11
C ASN A 48 5.11 -25.81 3.17
N ALA A 49 4.81 -24.51 3.28
CA ALA A 49 3.82 -24.03 4.22
C ALA A 49 2.43 -24.66 3.93
N PRO A 50 1.63 -24.95 4.98
CA PRO A 50 0.26 -25.41 4.79
C PRO A 50 -0.48 -24.41 3.88
N LEU A 51 -1.19 -24.93 2.88
CA LEU A 51 -1.92 -24.15 1.86
C LEU A 51 -1.06 -23.47 0.78
N ALA A 52 0.27 -23.34 0.95
CA ALA A 52 1.14 -22.82 -0.12
C ALA A 52 1.21 -23.78 -1.33
N GLN A 53 1.10 -25.08 -1.10
CA GLN A 53 1.02 -26.08 -2.19
C GLN A 53 -0.25 -25.93 -3.03
N THR A 54 -1.37 -25.55 -2.40
CA THR A 54 -2.67 -25.43 -3.08
C THR A 54 -2.86 -24.06 -3.73
N TYR A 55 -2.44 -22.99 -3.05
CA TYR A 55 -2.73 -21.62 -3.46
C TYR A 55 -1.51 -20.83 -3.91
N GLY A 56 -0.30 -21.36 -3.76
CA GLY A 56 0.97 -20.65 -3.96
C GLY A 56 1.40 -19.85 -2.72
N THR A 57 2.64 -19.37 -2.75
CA THR A 57 3.17 -18.53 -1.67
C THR A 57 2.52 -17.15 -1.68
N LEU A 58 2.38 -16.52 -0.51
CA LEU A 58 1.88 -15.14 -0.39
C LEU A 58 2.73 -14.17 -1.21
N ARG A 59 4.05 -14.40 -1.22
CA ARG A 59 5.01 -13.60 -1.99
C ARG A 59 4.72 -13.61 -3.48
N ASP A 60 4.50 -14.79 -4.06
CA ASP A 60 4.31 -14.96 -5.50
C ASP A 60 2.94 -14.51 -5.98
N LYS A 61 1.96 -14.51 -5.07
CA LYS A 61 0.58 -14.14 -5.35
C LYS A 61 0.26 -12.67 -5.09
N LEU A 62 1.21 -11.93 -4.50
CA LEU A 62 1.11 -10.49 -4.32
C LEU A 62 1.07 -9.76 -5.67
N GLN A 63 -0.04 -9.07 -5.92
CA GLN A 63 -0.29 -8.32 -7.14
C GLN A 63 -1.02 -7.00 -6.85
N VAL A 64 -0.88 -6.06 -7.78
CA VAL A 64 -1.63 -4.79 -7.80
C VAL A 64 -2.67 -4.88 -8.91
N VAL A 65 -3.93 -4.59 -8.59
CA VAL A 65 -5.07 -4.71 -9.50
C VAL A 65 -5.82 -3.39 -9.53
N ASP A 66 -6.17 -2.96 -10.73
CA ASP A 66 -7.05 -1.82 -10.97
C ASP A 66 -8.51 -2.29 -11.04
N LYS A 67 -9.35 -1.77 -10.15
CA LYS A 67 -10.78 -2.10 -10.06
C LYS A 67 -11.67 -1.02 -10.68
N GLY A 68 -11.08 0.01 -11.28
CA GLY A 68 -11.79 1.14 -11.86
C GLY A 68 -12.02 2.25 -10.84
N ASP A 69 -12.71 1.95 -9.74
CA ASP A 69 -12.98 2.89 -8.64
C ASP A 69 -11.83 2.98 -7.63
N HIS A 70 -11.00 1.95 -7.53
CA HIS A 70 -9.83 1.93 -6.65
C HIS A 70 -8.71 1.04 -7.20
N ILE A 71 -7.49 1.26 -6.67
CA ILE A 71 -6.34 0.38 -6.88
C ILE A 71 -6.19 -0.50 -5.65
N GLN A 72 -6.12 -1.81 -5.85
CA GLN A 72 -6.06 -2.82 -4.79
C GLN A 72 -4.73 -3.58 -4.83
N VAL A 73 -4.06 -3.68 -3.69
CA VAL A 73 -2.96 -4.65 -3.47
C VAL A 73 -3.56 -5.90 -2.86
N THR A 74 -3.39 -7.06 -3.50
CA THR A 74 -4.07 -8.30 -3.11
C THR A 74 -3.17 -9.52 -3.31
N PHE A 75 -3.52 -10.61 -2.63
CA PHE A 75 -2.92 -11.94 -2.82
C PHE A 75 -3.76 -12.84 -3.74
N GLY A 76 -4.80 -12.29 -4.37
CA GLY A 76 -5.77 -13.07 -5.13
C GLY A 76 -6.43 -14.12 -4.22
N ASN A 77 -6.39 -15.39 -4.64
CA ASN A 77 -6.96 -16.51 -3.88
C ASN A 77 -6.02 -17.08 -2.81
N ALA A 78 -4.76 -16.62 -2.78
CA ALA A 78 -3.80 -17.05 -1.77
C ALA A 78 -3.90 -16.16 -0.55
N PHE A 79 -4.99 -16.29 0.20
CA PHE A 79 -5.09 -15.69 1.52
C PHE A 79 -5.17 -16.80 2.55
N TRP A 80 -4.01 -17.16 3.09
CA TRP A 80 -3.92 -18.12 4.17
C TRP A 80 -3.19 -17.47 5.35
N TRP A 81 -3.76 -17.65 6.53
CA TRP A 81 -3.14 -17.22 7.78
C TRP A 81 -2.07 -18.25 8.13
N LEU A 82 -0.83 -17.82 8.32
CA LEU A 82 0.19 -18.67 8.94
C LEU A 82 -0.14 -18.74 10.44
N PHE A 83 -1.07 -19.61 10.82
CA PHE A 83 -1.22 -20.01 12.21
C PHE A 83 -0.07 -20.94 12.54
N LEU A 84 0.77 -20.53 13.49
CA LEU A 84 1.73 -21.46 14.09
C LEU A 84 0.90 -22.51 14.83
N GLU A 85 0.80 -23.73 14.29
CA GLU A 85 -0.02 -24.84 14.82
C GLU A 85 0.25 -25.16 16.31
N HIS A 86 1.39 -24.71 16.83
CA HIS A 86 1.75 -24.82 18.24
C HIS A 86 2.14 -23.44 18.78
N GLY A 87 1.13 -22.57 18.99
CA GLY A 87 1.29 -21.22 19.51
C GLY A 87 2.45 -21.10 20.50
N THR A 88 3.30 -20.09 20.31
CA THR A 88 4.64 -19.94 20.91
C THR A 88 4.74 -20.51 22.32
N SER A 89 5.16 -21.77 22.44
CA SER A 89 5.40 -22.37 23.76
C SER A 89 6.65 -21.71 24.34
N PRO A 90 6.58 -21.05 25.51
CA PRO A 90 7.67 -20.20 26.01
C PRO A 90 8.95 -20.96 26.38
N LYS A 91 8.92 -22.31 26.41
CA LYS A 91 9.89 -23.07 27.18
C LYS A 91 11.27 -23.21 26.55
N ASN A 92 11.44 -23.19 25.22
CA ASN A 92 12.77 -23.47 24.64
C ASN A 92 13.26 -22.56 23.52
N HIS A 93 12.43 -21.83 22.75
CA HIS A 93 12.96 -20.93 21.71
C HIS A 93 12.08 -19.68 21.56
N GLN A 94 12.73 -18.52 21.66
CA GLN A 94 12.35 -17.20 21.14
C GLN A 94 10.98 -17.19 20.43
N GLY A 95 9.93 -16.83 21.16
CA GLY A 95 8.55 -16.87 20.65
C GLY A 95 8.42 -16.16 19.31
N ILE A 96 8.01 -16.91 18.28
CA ILE A 96 7.64 -16.39 16.98
C ILE A 96 6.46 -15.43 17.16
N ARG A 97 6.77 -14.12 17.24
CA ARG A 97 5.77 -13.07 17.42
C ARG A 97 4.82 -13.06 16.23
N ALA A 98 3.52 -12.93 16.48
CA ALA A 98 2.56 -12.63 15.44
C ALA A 98 3.00 -11.35 14.71
N ARG A 99 3.19 -11.43 13.39
CA ARG A 99 3.56 -10.30 12.55
C ARG A 99 2.41 -9.96 11.61
N ASN A 100 1.89 -8.74 11.72
CA ASN A 100 1.00 -8.21 10.70
C ASN A 100 1.84 -7.57 9.60
N TYR A 101 2.23 -8.36 8.60
CA TYR A 101 3.11 -7.93 7.51
C TYR A 101 2.59 -6.67 6.81
N VAL A 102 1.30 -6.64 6.47
CA VAL A 102 0.66 -5.50 5.79
C VAL A 102 0.75 -4.23 6.65
N HIS A 103 0.31 -4.30 7.91
CA HIS A 103 0.30 -3.13 8.80
C HIS A 103 1.72 -2.64 9.08
N ASN A 104 2.65 -3.54 9.38
CA ASN A 104 4.02 -3.19 9.72
C ASN A 104 4.76 -2.56 8.53
N THR A 105 4.62 -3.14 7.33
CA THR A 105 5.21 -2.57 6.12
C THR A 105 4.62 -1.20 5.80
N PHE A 106 3.30 -1.05 5.92
CA PHE A 106 2.65 0.24 5.66
C PHE A 106 3.09 1.29 6.66
N ALA A 107 3.10 0.97 7.97
CA ALA A 107 3.54 1.90 9.01
C ALA A 107 4.99 2.36 8.81
N ALA A 108 5.90 1.43 8.44
CA ALA A 108 7.31 1.74 8.19
C ALA A 108 7.54 2.60 6.93
N ASN A 109 6.68 2.48 5.91
CA ASN A 109 6.86 3.15 4.61
C ASN A 109 5.81 4.23 4.33
N LYS A 110 4.95 4.56 5.29
CA LYS A 110 3.78 5.44 5.09
C LYS A 110 4.14 6.76 4.41
N ASN A 111 5.17 7.43 4.91
CA ASN A 111 5.55 8.75 4.42
C ASN A 111 6.02 8.70 2.96
N THR A 112 6.80 7.68 2.60
CA THR A 112 7.33 7.54 1.23
C THR A 112 6.23 7.13 0.25
N ILE A 113 5.32 6.23 0.66
CA ILE A 113 4.15 5.83 -0.13
C ILE A 113 3.22 7.03 -0.39
N MET A 114 2.94 7.83 0.65
CA MET A 114 2.12 9.04 0.51
C MET A 114 2.78 10.08 -0.42
N GLN A 115 4.08 10.26 -0.33
CA GLN A 115 4.81 11.17 -1.22
C GLN A 115 4.73 10.73 -2.68
N THR A 116 4.91 9.43 -2.95
CA THR A 116 4.76 8.86 -4.30
C THR A 116 3.35 9.04 -4.84
N MET A 117 2.33 8.86 -3.99
CA MET A 117 0.93 9.04 -4.38
C MET A 117 0.61 10.46 -4.82
N VAL A 118 1.14 11.45 -4.08
CA VAL A 118 0.83 12.87 -4.30
C VAL A 118 1.73 13.49 -5.38
N LYS A 119 2.89 12.89 -5.69
CA LYS A 119 3.86 13.43 -6.63
C LYS A 119 3.28 13.75 -8.02
N PRO A 120 2.54 12.85 -8.70
CA PRO A 120 1.98 13.16 -10.02
C PRO A 120 1.02 14.36 -9.99
N VAL A 121 0.22 14.46 -8.94
CA VAL A 121 -0.69 15.59 -8.72
C VAL A 121 0.09 16.89 -8.56
N MET A 122 1.14 16.89 -7.72
CA MET A 122 1.98 18.07 -7.51
C MET A 122 2.76 18.47 -8.75
N ASP A 123 3.16 17.52 -9.60
CA ASP A 123 3.88 17.81 -10.82
C ASP A 123 2.94 18.32 -11.93
N ALA A 124 1.67 17.88 -11.94
CA ALA A 124 0.63 18.46 -12.80
C ALA A 124 0.30 19.90 -12.42
N LEU A 125 0.29 20.22 -11.13
CA LEU A 125 -0.01 21.56 -10.61
C LEU A 125 1.10 22.60 -10.85
N LYS A 126 2.32 22.17 -11.16
CA LYS A 126 3.45 23.07 -11.48
C LYS A 126 3.50 23.50 -12.95
N LYS A 127 2.73 22.84 -13.81
CA LYS A 127 2.64 23.16 -15.25
C LYS A 127 1.60 24.24 -15.48
#